data_AF-A0A1I5Z5M3-F1
#
_entry.id   AF-A0A1I5Z5M3-F1
#
_cell.length_a   1.000
_cell.length_b   1.000
_cell.length_c   1.000
_cell.angle_alpha   90.00
_cell.angle_beta   90.00
_cell.angle_gamma   90.00
#
_symmetry.space_group_name_H-M   'P 1'
#
loop_
_entity.id
_entity.type
_entity.pdbx_description
1 polymer ?
#
loop_
_entity_poly.entity_id
_entity_poly.type
_entity_poly.pdbx_seq_one_letter_code
_entity_poly.pdbx_strand_id
1 'polypeptide(L)' 'MHIGIPLETHAGETRVAATPETVKKLLAQGHQVIVQSGAGVAASIPDDAYA' A
#
# COMPACT_ATOMS: atom_id res chain seq x y z
N MET A 1 2.14 15.82 2.20
CA MET A 1 2.68 15.01 3.33
C MET A 1 3.21 13.69 2.77
N HIS A 2 4.11 13.03 3.50
CA HIS A 2 4.65 11.72 3.12
C HIS A 2 3.88 10.62 3.90
N ILE A 3 3.39 9.61 3.19
CA ILE A 3 2.59 8.52 3.74
C ILE A 3 3.28 7.21 3.39
N GLY A 4 3.67 6.43 4.40
CA GLY A 4 4.28 5.12 4.22
C GLY A 4 3.28 3.98 4.46
N ILE A 5 3.32 2.96 3.61
CA ILE A 5 2.54 1.73 3.73
C ILE A 5 3.53 0.57 3.86
N PRO A 6 3.92 0.18 5.10
CA PRO A 6 4.81 -0.94 5.33
C PRO A 6 4.10 -2.28 5.13
N LEU A 7 4.88 -3.34 4.99
CA LEU A 7 4.39 -4.72 5.08
C LEU A 7 4.00 -5.03 6.53
N GLU A 8 2.83 -5.64 6.73
CA GLU A 8 2.41 -6.15 8.04
C GLU A 8 3.32 -7.30 8.50
N THR A 9 3.66 -7.30 9.79
CA THR A 9 4.60 -8.28 10.38
C THR A 9 3.94 -9.23 11.37
N HIS A 10 2.67 -8.99 11.71
CA HIS A 10 1.93 -9.86 12.60
C HIS A 10 1.67 -11.22 11.95
N ALA A 11 1.88 -12.30 12.69
CA ALA A 11 1.71 -13.65 12.17
C ALA A 11 0.27 -13.90 11.72
N GLY A 12 0.09 -14.32 10.46
CA GLY A 12 -1.22 -14.57 9.86
C GLY A 12 -1.97 -13.32 9.41
N GLU A 13 -1.39 -12.13 9.55
CA GLU A 13 -1.95 -10.90 8.99
C GLU A 13 -1.78 -10.90 7.47
N THR A 14 -2.88 -10.68 6.75
CA THR A 14 -2.92 -10.69 5.28
C THR A 14 -3.41 -9.37 4.70
N ARG A 15 -3.81 -8.41 5.54
CA ARG A 15 -4.28 -7.10 5.10
C ARG A 15 -3.12 -6.19 4.71
N VAL A 16 -3.46 -5.14 3.99
CA VAL A 16 -2.58 -4.01 3.67
C VAL A 16 -3.33 -2.71 3.99
N ALA A 17 -2.62 -1.70 4.50
CA ALA A 17 -3.24 -0.48 5.00
C ALA A 17 -3.94 0.36 3.92
N ALA A 18 -3.53 0.23 2.65
CA ALA A 18 -4.16 0.93 1.53
C ALA A 18 -4.15 0.10 0.24
N THR A 19 -5.27 0.14 -0.47
CA THR A 19 -5.41 -0.44 -1.82
C THR A 19 -4.91 0.55 -2.89
N PRO A 20 -4.70 0.09 -4.14
CA PRO A 20 -4.36 0.97 -5.26
C PRO A 20 -5.29 2.17 -5.43
N GLU A 21 -6.60 1.95 -5.25
CA GLU A 21 -7.60 3.03 -5.34
C GLU A 21 -7.37 4.10 -4.26
N THR A 22 -7.10 3.67 -3.02
CA THR A 22 -6.79 4.58 -1.91
C THR A 22 -5.49 5.34 -2.17
N VAL A 23 -4.44 4.66 -2.64
CA VAL A 23 -3.17 5.29 -3.02
C VAL A 23 -3.39 6.35 -4.10
N LYS A 24 -4.14 6.03 -5.15
CA LYS A 24 -4.49 6.96 -6.22
C LYS A 24 -5.19 8.23 -5.71
N LYS A 25 -6.13 8.09 -4.76
CA LYS A 25 -6.82 9.22 -4.14
C LYS A 25 -5.86 10.10 -3.32
N LEU A 26 -4.97 9.49 -2.55
CA LEU A 26 -3.97 10.21 -1.75
C LEU A 26 -2.98 10.98 -2.65
N LEU A 27 -2.54 10.38 -3.75
CA LEU A 27 -1.71 11.04 -4.75
C LEU A 27 -2.45 12.22 -5.40
N ALA A 28 -3.73 12.06 -5.75
CA ALA A 28 -4.56 13.13 -6.32
C ALA A 28 -4.77 14.31 -5.36
N GLN A 29 -4.70 14.08 -4.04
CA GLN A 29 -4.72 15.13 -3.01
C GLN A 29 -3.37 15.83 -2.82
N GLY A 30 -2.33 15.46 -3.59
CA GLY A 30 -0.99 16.04 -3.51
C GLY A 30 -0.12 15.45 -2.40
N HIS A 31 -0.43 14.25 -1.91
CA HIS A 31 0.43 13.53 -0.98
C HIS A 31 1.47 12.68 -1.74
N GLN A 32 2.60 12.42 -1.09
CA GLN A 32 3.57 11.44 -1.56
C GLN A 32 3.33 10.14 -0.82
N VAL A 33 3.12 9.05 -1.55
CA VAL A 33 2.85 7.73 -0.98
C VAL A 33 4.01 6.80 -1.32
N ILE A 34 4.49 6.06 -0.33
CA ILE A 34 5.56 5.07 -0.46
C ILE A 34 5.01 3.74 0.04
N VAL A 35 4.94 2.74 -0.83
CA VAL A 35 4.52 1.38 -0.50
C VAL A 35 5.78 0.51 -0.40
N GLN A 36 5.94 -0.23 0.70
CA GLN A 36 7.00 -1.22 0.79
C GLN A 36 6.73 -2.35 -0.22
N SER A 37 7.76 -2.75 -0.97
CA SER A 37 7.64 -3.88 -1.90
C SER A 37 7.13 -5.13 -1.17
N GLY A 38 6.11 -5.77 -1.76
CA GLY A 38 5.46 -6.94 -1.20
C GLY A 38 4.35 -6.65 -0.17
N ALA A 39 4.13 -5.39 0.25
CA ALA A 39 3.16 -5.06 1.31
C ALA A 39 1.72 -5.51 0.98
N GLY A 40 1.34 -5.49 -0.29
CA GLY A 40 0.01 -5.90 -0.75
C GLY A 40 -0.11 -7.39 -1.14
N VAL A 41 0.99 -8.14 -1.23
CA VAL A 41 0.99 -9.47 -1.86
C VAL A 41 0.10 -10.45 -1.10
N ALA A 42 0.16 -10.46 0.23
CA ALA A 42 -0.70 -11.30 1.07
C ALA A 42 -2.20 -10.92 0.95
N ALA A 43 -2.49 -9.67 0.56
CA ALA A 43 -3.84 -9.18 0.28
C ALA A 43 -4.28 -9.42 -1.18
N SER A 44 -3.52 -10.22 -1.95
CA SER A 44 -3.72 -10.42 -3.41
C SER A 44 -3.55 -9.16 -4.26
N ILE A 45 -2.73 -8.20 -3.81
CA ILE A 45 -2.42 -6.96 -4.52
C ILE A 45 -0.92 -6.96 -4.86
N PRO A 46 -0.53 -7.30 -6.11
CA PRO A 46 0.86 -7.27 -6.50
C PRO A 46 1.39 -5.83 -6.56
N ASP A 47 2.71 -5.65 -6.45
CA ASP A 47 3.35 -4.33 -6.46
C ASP A 47 2.98 -3.49 -7.69
N ASP A 48 2.86 -4.14 -8.86
CA ASP A 48 2.46 -3.50 -10.13
C ASP A 48 1.06 -2.87 -10.07
N ALA A 49 0.20 -3.32 -9.15
CA ALA A 49 -1.12 -2.72 -8.96
C ALA A 49 -1.04 -1.32 -8.33
N TYR A 50 0.08 -0.95 -7.71
CA TYR A 50 0.32 0.37 -7.11
C TYR A 50 1.00 1.38 -8.05
N ALA A 51 1.32 0.97 -9.29
CA ALA A 51 1.99 1.79 -10.30
C ALA A 51 1.09 2.89 -10.91
#